data_AF-A0A958M7V8-F1
#
_entry.id   AF-A0A958M7V8-F1
#
_cell.length_a   1.000
_cell.length_b   1.000
_cell.length_c   1.000
_cell.angle_alpha   90.00
_cell.angle_beta   90.00
_cell.angle_gamma   90.00
#
_symmetry.space_group_name_H-M   'P 1'
#
loop_
_entity.id
_entity.type
_entity.pdbx_description
1 polymer ?
#
loop_
_entity_poly.entity_id
_entity_poly.type
_entity_poly.pdbx_seq_one_letter_code
_entity_poly.pdbx_strand_id
1 'polypeptide(L)' 'MSKVTGKVAQIIGPVIDVEFESGVEIPRIYDSLEIAKADGSKLVLEVQSHIGENTVRTISMDS' A
#
# COMPACT_ATOMS: atom_id res chain seq x y z
N MET A 1 -0.15 -8.88 13.38
CA MET A 1 -0.50 -7.64 12.67
C MET A 1 0.60 -6.63 12.90
N SER A 2 1.61 -6.62 12.02
CA SER A 2 2.65 -5.60 12.05
C SER A 2 2.04 -4.29 11.57
N LYS A 3 2.01 -3.25 12.41
CA LYS A 3 1.58 -1.91 11.99
C LYS A 3 2.79 -1.20 11.38
N VAL A 4 3.00 -1.43 10.09
CA VAL A 4 3.90 -0.60 9.28
C VAL A 4 3.05 0.45 8.55
N THR A 5 3.53 1.69 8.52
CA THR A 5 2.87 2.79 7.82
C THR A 5 3.73 3.21 6.64
N GLY A 6 3.11 3.25 5.46
CA GLY A 6 3.71 3.76 4.23
C GLY A 6 3.03 5.05 3.79
N LYS A 7 3.60 5.67 2.76
CA LYS A 7 3.07 6.87 2.12
C LYS A 7 2.75 6.56 0.67
N VAL A 8 1.60 7.04 0.19
CA VAL A 8 1.26 6.95 -1.24
C VAL A 8 2.27 7.78 -2.04
N ALA A 9 2.99 7.12 -2.93
CA ALA A 9 3.97 7.73 -3.83
C ALA A 9 3.33 8.12 -5.17
N GLN A 10 2.51 7.22 -5.73
CA GLN A 10 1.86 7.42 -7.03
C GLN A 10 0.50 6.71 -7.12
N ILE A 11 -0.40 7.29 -7.92
CA ILE A 11 -1.71 6.70 -8.25
C ILE A 11 -1.85 6.65 -9.77
N ILE A 12 -2.10 5.47 -10.34
CA ILE A 12 -2.32 5.21 -11.76
C ILE A 12 -3.59 4.35 -11.92
N GLY A 13 -4.75 4.99 -11.98
CA GLY A 13 -6.03 4.28 -11.98
C GLY A 13 -6.17 3.42 -10.72
N PRO A 14 -6.41 2.10 -10.84
CA PRO A 14 -6.49 1.21 -9.68
C PRO A 14 -5.13 0.83 -9.08
N VAL A 15 -4.02 1.17 -9.75
CA VAL A 15 -2.66 0.84 -9.29
C VAL A 15 -2.15 1.96 -8.40
N ILE A 16 -1.72 1.61 -7.19
CA ILE A 16 -1.22 2.57 -6.20
C ILE A 16 0.14 2.09 -5.71
N ASP A 17 1.15 2.92 -5.89
CA ASP A 17 2.50 2.66 -5.39
C ASP A 17 2.64 3.29 -4.00
N VAL A 18 3.09 2.50 -3.01
CA VAL A 18 3.23 2.91 -1.61
C VAL A 18 4.68 2.74 -1.18
N GLU A 19 5.30 3.85 -0.78
CA GLU A 19 6.67 3.92 -0.30
C GLU A 19 6.71 3.73 1.22
N PHE A 20 7.70 2.99 1.70
CA PHE A 20 7.97 2.76 3.12
C PHE A 20 9.32 3.34 3.52
N GLU A 21 9.46 3.69 4.79
CA GLU A 21 10.74 4.17 5.32
C GLU A 21 11.84 3.11 5.21
N SER A 22 13.07 3.58 5.00
CA SER A 22 14.24 2.69 4.93
C SER A 22 14.47 1.98 6.26
N GLY A 23 14.79 0.68 6.17
CA GLY A 23 15.08 -0.14 7.36
C GLY A 23 13.84 -0.73 8.04
N VAL A 24 12.66 -0.52 7.48
CA VAL A 24 11.41 -1.15 7.94
C VAL A 24 11.12 -2.39 7.10
N GLU A 25 10.58 -3.44 7.74
CA GLU A 25 10.08 -4.61 7.02
C GLU A 25 8.88 -4.19 6.15
N ILE A 26 9.07 -4.21 4.83
CA ILE A 26 8.00 -3.89 3.89
C ILE A 26 6.97 -5.02 3.83
N PRO A 27 5.68 -4.71 3.62
CA PRO A 27 4.62 -5.70 3.46
C PRO A 27 4.95 -6.73 2.37
N ARG A 28 4.54 -7.98 2.57
CA ARG A 28 4.77 -9.07 1.63
C ARG A 28 3.80 -8.96 0.46
N ILE A 29 4.13 -9.63 -0.65
CA ILE A 29 3.18 -9.81 -1.75
C ILE A 29 1.94 -10.55 -1.21
N TYR A 30 0.76 -10.08 -1.59
CA TYR A 30 -0.57 -10.47 -1.12
C TYR A 30 -0.93 -10.03 0.31
N ASP A 31 -0.08 -9.25 0.98
CA ASP A 31 -0.52 -8.53 2.17
C ASP A 31 -1.48 -7.40 1.76
N SER A 32 -2.34 -7.01 2.71
CA SER A 32 -3.26 -5.89 2.53
C SER A 32 -2.74 -4.62 3.21
N LEU A 33 -3.01 -3.48 2.57
CA LEU A 33 -2.89 -2.15 3.16
C LEU A 33 -4.27 -1.53 3.27
N GLU A 34 -4.47 -0.72 4.30
CA GLU A 34 -5.71 0.00 4.52
C GLU A 34 -5.43 1.51 4.54
N ILE A 35 -6.19 2.27 3.74
CA ILE A 35 -6.24 3.73 3.83
C ILE A 35 -7.58 4.10 4.45
N ALA A 36 -7.53 4.73 5.62
CA ALA A 36 -8.73 5.30 6.25
C ALA A 36 -9.18 6.54 5.46
N LYS A 37 -10.41 6.52 4.96
CA LYS A 37 -11.05 7.66 4.32
C LYS A 37 -11.71 8.57 5.37
N ALA A 38 -11.93 9.83 5.02
CA ALA A 38 -12.52 10.82 5.92
C ALA A 38 -13.96 10.50 6.35
N ASP A 39 -14.68 9.71 5.56
CA ASP A 39 -16.03 9.24 5.85
C ASP A 39 -16.08 8.03 6.81
N GLY A 40 -14.92 7.58 7.29
CA GLY A 40 -14.79 6.42 8.19
C GLY A 40 -14.74 5.07 7.46
N SER A 41 -14.89 5.03 6.14
CA SER A 41 -14.67 3.83 5.35
C SER A 41 -13.17 3.55 5.15
N LYS A 42 -12.85 2.36 4.66
CA LYS A 42 -11.48 1.93 4.38
C LYS A 42 -11.35 1.58 2.91
N LEU A 43 -10.33 2.14 2.27
CA LEU A 43 -9.84 1.65 0.99
C LEU A 43 -8.85 0.52 1.26
N VAL A 44 -9.12 -0.67 0.72
CA VAL A 44 -8.21 -1.82 0.83
C VAL A 44 -7.37 -1.90 -0.44
N LEU A 45 -6.06 -2.01 -0.25
CA LEU A 45 -5.08 -2.24 -1.29
C LEU A 45 -4.44 -3.62 -1.09
N GLU A 46 -4.21 -4.37 -2.15
CA GLU A 46 -3.45 -5.63 -2.09
C GLU A 46 -2.07 -5.45 -2.74
N VAL A 47 -1.01 -5.85 -2.05
CA VAL A 47 0.35 -5.80 -2.57
C VAL A 47 0.54 -6.82 -3.68
N GLN A 48 0.91 -6.37 -4.87
CA GLN A 48 1.15 -7.24 -6.02
C GLN A 48 2.63 -7.46 -6.31
N SER A 49 3.48 -6.47 -6.03
CA SER A 49 4.92 -6.60 -6.24
C SER A 49 5.72 -5.61 -5.41
N HIS A 50 7.00 -5.94 -5.20
CA HIS A 50 8.02 -5.00 -4.75
C HIS A 50 8.69 -4.39 -5.98
N ILE A 51 8.73 -3.07 -6.09
CA ILE A 51 9.23 -2.37 -7.29
C ILE A 51 10.58 -1.67 -7.06
N GLY A 52 11.19 -1.87 -5.90
CA GLY A 52 12.46 -1.23 -5.51
C GLY A 52 12.25 -0.02 -4.60
N GLU A 53 13.35 0.56 -4.09
CA GLU A 53 13.34 1.79 -3.28
C GLU A 53 12.33 1.77 -2.11
N ASN A 54 12.24 0.64 -1.40
CA ASN A 54 11.25 0.41 -0.32
C ASN A 54 9.80 0.68 -0.73
N THR A 55 9.49 0.55 -2.02
CA THR A 55 8.17 0.80 -2.59
C THR A 55 7.53 -0.50 -3.03
N VAL A 56 6.25 -0.65 -2.70
CA VAL A 56 5.42 -1.75 -3.15
C VAL A 56 4.36 -1.22 -4.10
N ARG A 57 4.07 -2.00 -5.14
CA ARG A 57 2.95 -1.76 -6.03
C ARG A 57 1.73 -2.51 -5.53
N THR A 58 0.63 -1.80 -5.40
CA THR A 58 -0.64 -2.35 -4.93
C THR A 58 -1.75 -2.15 -5.96
N ILE A 59 -2.81 -2.95 -5.83
CA ILE A 59 -4.07 -2.77 -6.56
C ILE A 59 -5.17 -2.43 -5.57
N SER A 60 -5.94 -1.39 -5.87
CA SER A 60 -7.19 -1.07 -5.17
C SER A 60 -8.21 -2.18 -5.34
N MET A 61 -8.73 -2.69 -4.24
CA MET A 61 -9.82 -3.67 -4.21
C MET A 61 -11.21 -3.00 -4.25
N ASP A 62 -11.27 -1.67 -4.16
CA ASP A 62 -12.48 -0.85 -4.24
C ASP A 62 -12.71 -0.34 -5.67
N SER A 63 -13.98 -0.15 -6.05
CA SER A 63 -14.42 0.27 -7.42
C SER A 63 -14.73 1.76 -7.51
#